data_AF-A0A938VQK7-F1
#
_entry.id   AF-A0A938VQK7-F1
#
_cell.length_a   1.000
_cell.length_b   1.000
_cell.length_c   1.000
_cell.angle_alpha   90.00
_cell.angle_beta   90.00
_cell.angle_gamma   90.00
#
_symmetry.space_group_name_H-M   'P 1'
#
loop_
_entity.id
_entity.type
_entity.pdbx_description
1 polymer ?
#
loop_
_entity_poly.entity_id
_entity_poly.type
_entity_poly.pdbx_seq_one_letter_code
_entity_poly.pdbx_strand_id
1 'polypeptide(L)'
;MTSDLGWERIPVPDSGDGLGAKPAVPEDRYLHANTRMLRDLLDAVETRRQPVCSAYDGRWTIEMVMGAHVAGMSHKREAFPLTMRDNPYVTRQRQALVDV
;
A
#
# COMPACT_ATOMS: atom_id res chain seq x y z
N MET A 1 15.87 -15.82 -23.53
CA MET A 1 14.57 -15.17 -23.81
C MET A 1 14.17 -14.43 -22.54
N THR A 2 14.82 -13.29 -22.29
CA THR A 2 14.62 -12.42 -21.12
C THR A 2 13.83 -11.22 -21.60
N SER A 3 12.52 -11.18 -21.34
CA SER A 3 11.75 -9.96 -21.53
C SER A 3 12.20 -8.95 -20.48
N ASP A 4 12.94 -7.94 -20.94
CA ASP A 4 13.19 -6.70 -20.22
C ASP A 4 11.83 -6.04 -19.98
N LEU A 5 11.21 -6.31 -18.82
CA LEU A 5 9.98 -5.64 -18.39
C LEU A 5 10.35 -4.22 -17.94
N GLY A 6 10.84 -3.43 -18.90
CA GLY A 6 11.14 -2.02 -18.72
C GLY A 6 9.85 -1.31 -18.33
N TRP A 7 9.91 -0.56 -17.23
CA TRP A 7 8.79 0.27 -16.80
C TRP A 7 8.49 1.31 -17.86
N GLU A 8 7.36 1.16 -18.55
CA GLU A 8 6.87 2.15 -19.51
C GLU A 8 5.99 3.17 -18.78
N ARG A 9 6.27 4.47 -18.96
CA ARG A 9 5.39 5.52 -18.45
C ARG A 9 4.14 5.56 -19.33
N ILE A 10 3.00 5.17 -18.75
CA ILE A 10 1.70 5.35 -19.42
C ILE A 10 1.30 6.82 -19.29
N PRO A 11 1.22 7.59 -20.39
CA PRO A 11 0.62 8.91 -20.36
C PRO A 11 -0.86 8.72 -20.05
N VAL A 12 -1.29 9.10 -18.86
CA VAL A 12 -2.71 9.14 -18.53
C VAL A 12 -3.26 10.33 -19.31
N PRO A 13 -4.17 10.13 -20.28
CA PRO A 13 -4.82 11.25 -20.95
C PRO A 13 -5.45 12.14 -19.89
N ASP A 14 -5.42 13.45 -20.09
CA ASP A 14 -6.05 14.42 -19.19
C ASP A 14 -7.51 13.96 -19.02
N SER A 15 -7.76 13.24 -17.93
CA SER A 15 -9.11 12.84 -17.54
C SER A 15 -9.79 14.18 -17.41
N GLY A 16 -10.85 14.47 -18.17
CA GLY A 16 -11.40 15.83 -18.41
C GLY A 16 -11.80 16.64 -17.15
N ASP A 17 -11.47 16.10 -16.00
CA ASP A 17 -11.43 16.57 -14.63
C ASP A 17 -10.13 17.39 -14.31
N GLY A 18 -9.02 17.21 -15.04
CA GLY A 18 -7.72 17.80 -14.76
C GLY A 18 -6.89 17.00 -13.73
N LEU A 19 -5.55 17.00 -13.90
CA LEU A 19 -4.55 16.50 -12.93
C LEU A 19 -4.76 17.11 -11.52
N GLY A 20 -5.66 16.54 -10.73
CA GLY A 20 -6.00 17.01 -9.40
C GLY A 20 -7.48 17.10 -9.09
N ALA A 21 -8.37 16.92 -10.07
CA ALA A 21 -9.77 16.73 -9.73
C ALA A 21 -9.95 15.39 -9.03
N LYS A 22 -10.36 15.50 -7.77
CA LYS A 22 -10.87 14.37 -7.01
C LYS A 22 -12.01 13.77 -7.85
N PRO A 23 -12.00 12.45 -8.14
CA PRO A 23 -13.14 11.82 -8.79
C PRO A 23 -14.41 12.22 -8.04
N ALA A 24 -15.51 12.45 -8.77
CA ALA A 24 -16.80 12.76 -8.16
C ALA A 24 -17.27 11.55 -7.33
N VAL A 25 -16.76 11.44 -6.11
CA VAL A 25 -17.15 10.44 -5.15
C VAL A 25 -18.32 11.02 -4.37
N PRO A 26 -19.48 10.35 -4.33
CA PRO A 26 -20.55 10.73 -3.42
C PRO A 26 -19.99 10.94 -2.00
N GLU A 27 -20.35 12.06 -1.37
CA GLU A 27 -19.80 12.49 -0.07
C GLU A 27 -20.00 11.40 1.01
N ASP A 28 -21.06 10.61 0.89
CA ASP A 28 -21.46 9.54 1.80
C ASP A 28 -20.72 8.21 1.57
N ARG A 29 -19.99 8.03 0.46
CA ARG A 29 -19.39 6.74 0.11
C ARG A 29 -18.41 6.24 1.18
N TYR A 30 -17.59 7.15 1.73
CA TYR A 30 -16.64 6.82 2.78
C TYR A 30 -17.34 6.50 4.10
N LEU A 31 -18.39 7.27 4.45
CA LEU A 31 -19.18 7.00 5.65
C LEU A 31 -19.84 5.62 5.56
N HIS A 32 -20.40 5.26 4.41
CA HIS A 32 -21.03 3.97 4.18
C HIS A 32 -20.05 2.80 4.28
N ALA A 33 -18.87 2.93 3.66
CA ALA A 33 -17.82 1.93 3.73
C ALA A 33 -17.31 1.74 5.17
N ASN A 34 -17.00 2.83 5.87
CA ASN A 34 -16.54 2.81 7.26
C ASN A 34 -17.60 2.19 8.19
N THR A 35 -18.87 2.55 8.00
CA THR A 35 -19.98 1.99 8.78
C THR A 35 -20.08 0.48 8.58
N ARG A 36 -19.89 -0.04 7.36
CA ARG A 36 -19.89 -1.48 7.10
C ARG A 36 -18.72 -2.18 7.77
N MET A 37 -17.51 -1.62 7.69
CA MET A 37 -16.33 -2.17 8.35
C MET A 37 -16.50 -2.22 9.88
N LEU A 38 -17.05 -1.17 10.47
CA LEU A 38 -17.29 -1.14 11.92
C LEU A 38 -18.34 -2.17 12.35
N ARG A 39 -19.44 -2.31 11.60
CA ARG A 39 -20.46 -3.33 11.87
C ARG A 39 -19.89 -4.74 11.78
N ASP A 40 -19.07 -5.02 10.77
CA ASP A 40 -18.38 -6.31 10.65
C ASP A 40 -17.46 -6.59 11.83
N LEU A 41 -16.71 -5.58 12.30
CA LEU A 41 -15.85 -5.72 13.47
C LEU A 41 -16.64 -6.04 14.74
N LEU A 42 -17.76 -5.35 14.97
CA LEU A 42 -18.62 -5.60 16.13
C LEU A 42 -19.22 -7.01 16.10
N ASP A 43 -19.78 -7.41 14.96
CA ASP A 43 -20.30 -8.77 14.77
C ASP A 43 -19.21 -9.83 14.94
N ALA A 44 -17.99 -9.56 14.47
CA ALA A 44 -16.86 -10.47 14.62
C ALA A 44 -16.48 -10.70 16.09
N VAL A 45 -16.52 -9.63 16.90
CA VAL A 45 -16.28 -9.72 18.35
C VAL A 45 -17.37 -10.54 19.04
N GLU A 46 -18.64 -10.29 18.71
CA GLU A 46 -19.79 -10.98 19.31
C GLU A 46 -19.81 -12.48 18.96
N THR A 47 -19.52 -12.80 17.70
CA THR A 47 -19.56 -14.17 17.17
C THR A 47 -18.22 -14.92 17.27
N ARG A 48 -17.19 -14.28 17.82
CA ARG A 48 -15.82 -14.81 17.98
C ARG A 48 -15.21 -15.33 16.68
N ARG A 49 -15.46 -14.63 15.57
CA ARG A 49 -14.80 -14.86 14.27
C ARG A 49 -13.75 -13.80 14.01
N GLN A 50 -12.96 -13.99 12.95
CA GLN A 50 -12.13 -12.92 12.42
C GLN A 50 -13.00 -11.88 11.68
N PRO A 51 -12.70 -10.58 11.82
CA PRO A 51 -13.28 -9.56 10.94
C PRO A 51 -12.75 -9.77 9.51
N VAL A 52 -13.49 -9.25 8.53
CA VAL A 52 -13.10 -9.29 7.11
C VAL A 52 -11.82 -8.51 6.86
N CYS A 53 -11.58 -7.44 7.62
CA CYS A 53 -10.32 -6.70 7.63
C CYS A 53 -9.52 -7.08 8.89
N SER A 54 -8.84 -8.22 8.83
CA SER A 54 -8.09 -8.75 9.97
C SER A 54 -6.67 -8.22 10.07
N ALA A 55 -6.01 -8.42 11.22
CA ALA A 55 -4.59 -8.10 11.37
C ALA A 55 -3.68 -8.94 10.46
N TYR A 56 -4.13 -10.15 10.06
CA TYR A 56 -3.39 -11.01 9.14
C TYR A 56 -3.36 -10.40 7.73
N ASP A 57 -4.48 -9.84 7.27
CA ASP A 57 -4.57 -9.12 6.00
C ASP A 57 -3.86 -7.76 6.09
N GLY A 58 -3.96 -7.10 7.25
CA GLY A 58 -3.23 -5.88 7.55
C GLY A 58 -1.72 -6.05 7.44
N ARG A 59 -1.17 -7.18 7.90
CA ARG A 59 0.26 -7.52 7.74
C ARG A 59 0.68 -7.55 6.28
N TRP A 60 -0.08 -8.20 5.41
CA TRP A 60 0.22 -8.25 3.97
C TRP A 60 0.08 -6.88 3.31
N THR A 61 -0.90 -6.10 3.74
CA THR A 61 -1.09 -4.72 3.25
C THR A 61 0.12 -3.85 3.57
N ILE A 62 0.62 -3.90 4.81
CA ILE A 62 1.83 -3.18 5.22
C ILE A 62 3.02 -3.65 4.38
N GLU A 63 3.17 -4.97 4.19
CA GLU A 63 4.25 -5.54 3.38
C GLU A 63 4.22 -4.98 1.94
N MET A 64 3.03 -4.89 1.32
CA MET A 64 2.88 -4.34 -0.03
C MET A 64 3.25 -2.86 -0.11
N VAL A 65 2.79 -2.05 0.85
CA VAL A 65 3.12 -0.61 0.91
C VAL A 65 4.62 -0.42 1.07
N MET A 66 5.24 -1.18 1.97
CA MET A 66 6.69 -1.17 2.16
C MET A 66 7.43 -1.67 0.91
N GLY A 67 6.90 -2.67 0.21
CA GLY A 67 7.46 -3.16 -1.04
C GLY A 67 7.45 -2.12 -2.15
N ALA A 68 6.37 -1.35 -2.28
CA ALA A 68 6.32 -0.22 -3.22
C ALA A 68 7.36 0.85 -2.87
N HIS A 69 7.54 1.15 -1.57
CA HIS A 69 8.56 2.08 -1.11
C HIS A 69 9.98 1.59 -1.46
N VAL A 70 10.32 0.34 -1.14
CA VAL A 70 11.65 -0.22 -1.41
C VAL A 70 11.91 -0.32 -2.92
N ALA A 71 10.93 -0.80 -3.71
CA ALA A 71 11.05 -0.85 -5.16
C ALA A 71 11.25 0.54 -5.79
N GLY A 72 10.57 1.56 -5.27
CA GLY A 72 10.75 2.94 -5.69
C GLY A 72 12.15 3.49 -5.40
N MET A 73 12.80 3.02 -4.32
CA MET A 73 14.17 3.41 -3.97
C MET A 73 15.23 2.61 -4.73
N SER A 74 15.04 1.30 -4.89
CA SER A 74 16.01 0.41 -5.53
C SER A 74 15.90 0.42 -7.05
N HIS A 75 14.80 0.95 -7.59
CA HIS A 75 14.39 0.84 -9.00
C HIS A 75 14.34 -0.61 -9.49
N LYS A 76 14.12 -1.55 -8.57
CA LYS A 76 14.07 -2.99 -8.86
C LYS A 76 12.78 -3.58 -8.34
N ARG A 77 12.42 -4.74 -8.92
CA ARG A 77 11.31 -5.54 -8.42
C ARG A 77 11.75 -6.25 -7.14
N GLU A 78 11.01 -6.05 -6.06
CA GLU A 78 11.23 -6.74 -4.80
C GLU A 78 10.37 -8.02 -4.71
N ALA A 79 10.92 -9.06 -4.09
CA ALA A 79 10.19 -10.28 -3.79
C ALA A 79 9.50 -10.17 -2.42
N PHE A 80 8.36 -10.85 -2.27
CA PHE A 80 7.69 -11.01 -0.99
C PHE A 80 7.91 -12.41 -0.44
N PRO A 81 8.10 -12.57 0.89
CA PRO A 81 8.25 -11.51 1.89
C PRO A 81 9.53 -10.67 1.69
N LEU A 82 9.47 -9.39 2.06
CA LEU A 82 10.61 -8.47 2.00
C LEU A 82 11.75 -9.00 2.88
N THR A 83 12.96 -8.98 2.31
CA THR A 83 14.18 -9.39 3.02
C THR A 83 14.51 -8.45 4.18
N MET A 84 14.22 -7.15 4.03
CA MET A 84 14.46 -6.12 5.04
C MET A 84 13.12 -5.58 5.57
N ARG A 85 12.82 -5.86 6.84
CA ARG A 85 11.58 -5.46 7.52
C ARG A 85 11.80 -4.51 8.71
N ASP A 86 13.03 -4.03 8.87
CA ASP A 86 13.37 -3.04 9.89
C ASP A 86 12.86 -1.64 9.52
N ASN A 87 12.87 -0.73 10.49
CA ASN A 87 12.46 0.65 10.27
C ASN A 87 13.34 1.30 9.18
N PRO A 88 12.75 1.70 8.03
CA PRO A 88 13.50 2.22 6.89
C PRO A 88 14.24 3.53 7.21
N TYR A 89 13.76 4.32 8.16
CA TYR A 89 14.39 5.58 8.55
C TYR A 89 15.61 5.38 9.44
N VAL A 90 15.63 4.33 10.26
CA VAL A 90 16.77 3.98 11.11
C VAL A 90 17.88 3.34 10.27
N THR A 91 17.53 2.41 9.38
CA THR A 91 18.49 1.76 8.49
C THR A 91 19.17 2.76 7.56
N ARG A 92 18.43 3.76 7.06
CA ARG A 92 18.98 4.83 6.20
C ARG A 92 19.97 5.74 6.91
N GLN A 93 19.72 6.10 8.17
CA GLN A 93 20.69 6.90 8.94
C GLN A 93 22.02 6.16 9.07
N ARG A 94 22.01 4.83 9.20
CA ARG A 94 23.24 4.03 9.28
C ARG A 94 23.98 3.94 7.95
N GLN A 95 23.28 3.78 6.83
CA GLN A 95 23.93 3.72 5.51
C GLN A 95 24.54 5.08 5.11
N ALA A 96 23.82 6.19 5.36
CA ALA A 96 24.33 7.53 5.09
C ALA A 96 25.52 7.94 5.96
N LEU A 97 25.71 7.29 7.12
CA LEU A 97 26.88 7.49 7.99
C LEU A 97 28.10 6.63 7.56
N VAL A 98 27.91 5.62 6.72
CA VAL A 98 28.99 4.77 6.19
C VAL A 98 29.50 5.28 4.84
N ASP A 99 28.70 6.07 4.12
CA ASP A 99 29.04 6.64 2.81
C ASP A 99 29.72 8.05 2.89
N VAL A 100 30.26 8.43 4.06
CA VAL A 100 31.05 9.67 4.32
C VAL A 100 32.45 9.30 4.75
#